data_AF-A0A9W4XTN2-F1
#
_entry.id   AF-A0A9W4XTN2-F1
#
_cell.length_a   1.000
_cell.length_b   1.000
_cell.length_c   1.000
_cell.angle_alpha   90.00
_cell.angle_beta   90.00
_cell.angle_gamma   90.00
#
_symmetry.space_group_name_H-M   'P 1'
#
loop_
_entity.id
_entity.type
_entity.pdbx_description
1 polymer ?
#
loop_
_entity_poly.entity_id
_entity_poly.type
_entity_poly.pdbx_seq_one_letter_code
_entity_poly.pdbx_strand_id
1 'polypeptide(L)'
;MTRTIPVFPLDLVLFPRQELPLRIFEPRYKQMVDDCMLGDGQFGVCLVDRSSDVSGWEAPRMTGTLAKITRCEDASPDGMQLLLEAVGRNPFHISRIIPPSIPRPGGYDPGSLDGHRAISEMNEGAGGGVMYLRAEAEMLPEIDGSVPLSRWEGLVDGWKRSAASRAGRDIDPRELDMLLERYYLRTETPTPDYVYSLAALCASAPEDLQPILESRDMEELLKRTGDLVG
;
A
#
# COMPACT_ATOMS: atom_id res chain seq x y z
N MET A 1 6.05 -18.19 -10.63
CA MET A 1 5.75 -17.73 -12.02
C MET A 1 5.69 -16.23 -11.98
N THR A 2 6.41 -15.54 -12.86
CA THR A 2 6.40 -14.08 -12.94
C THR A 2 5.29 -13.59 -13.87
N ARG A 3 4.65 -12.47 -13.52
CA ARG A 3 3.59 -11.82 -14.30
C ARG A 3 3.91 -10.34 -14.44
N THR A 4 3.61 -9.75 -15.60
CA THR A 4 3.64 -8.29 -15.75
C THR A 4 2.39 -7.68 -15.12
N ILE A 5 2.57 -6.74 -14.19
CA ILE A 5 1.48 -6.02 -13.52
C ILE A 5 1.65 -4.51 -13.63
N PRO A 6 0.55 -3.73 -13.67
CA PRO A 6 0.59 -2.31 -13.33
C PRO A 6 1.09 -2.10 -11.91
N VAL A 7 1.86 -1.04 -11.68
CA VAL A 7 2.39 -0.68 -10.35
C VAL A 7 2.03 0.77 -10.04
N PHE A 8 1.47 0.95 -8.85
CA PHE A 8 1.11 2.23 -8.27
C PHE A 8 1.96 2.47 -7.02
N PRO A 9 3.04 3.27 -7.14
CA PRO A 9 3.78 3.77 -5.99
C PRO A 9 2.90 4.73 -5.17
N LEU A 10 2.72 4.43 -3.87
CA LEU A 10 1.97 5.26 -2.93
C LEU A 10 2.80 5.51 -1.66
N ASP A 11 2.49 6.58 -0.93
CA ASP A 11 3.09 6.87 0.38
C ASP A 11 2.38 6.09 1.50
N LEU A 12 2.14 4.79 1.27
CA LEU A 12 1.52 3.86 2.21
C LEU A 12 1.97 2.42 1.94
N VAL A 13 1.80 1.57 2.94
CA VAL A 13 1.90 0.11 2.80
C VAL A 13 0.49 -0.47 2.86
N LEU A 14 0.10 -1.20 1.82
CA LEU A 14 -1.13 -1.98 1.80
C LEU A 14 -0.83 -3.39 2.29
N PHE A 15 -1.49 -3.88 3.33
CA PHE A 15 -1.42 -5.29 3.72
C PHE A 15 -2.48 -6.13 3.00
N PRO A 16 -2.29 -7.46 2.93
CA PRO A 16 -3.33 -8.37 2.46
C PRO A 16 -4.66 -8.12 3.19
N ARG A 17 -5.78 -8.25 2.46
CA ARG A 17 -7.16 -8.08 2.93
C ARG A 17 -7.54 -6.69 3.46
N GLN A 18 -6.61 -5.73 3.49
CA GLN A 18 -6.94 -4.35 3.82
C GLN A 18 -7.67 -3.65 2.67
N GLU A 19 -8.62 -2.80 3.02
CA GLU A 19 -9.30 -1.92 2.08
C GLU A 19 -8.39 -0.75 1.68
N LEU A 20 -8.49 -0.36 0.41
CA LEU A 20 -7.75 0.75 -0.17
C LEU A 20 -8.71 1.66 -0.94
N PRO A 21 -9.30 2.67 -0.27
CA PRO A 21 -10.01 3.74 -0.94
C PRO A 21 -9.02 4.73 -1.58
N LEU A 22 -9.21 5.07 -2.85
CA LEU A 22 -8.39 6.02 -3.59
C LEU A 22 -9.24 7.03 -4.36
N ARG A 23 -8.70 8.24 -4.51
CA ARG A 23 -9.22 9.24 -5.45
C ARG A 23 -8.21 9.41 -6.57
N ILE A 24 -8.55 8.96 -7.76
CA ILE A 24 -7.67 9.00 -8.92
C ILE A 24 -8.02 10.21 -9.76
N PHE A 25 -7.07 11.12 -9.93
CA PHE A 25 -7.24 12.32 -10.76
C PHE A 25 -6.12 12.50 -11.78
N GLU A 26 -4.97 11.85 -11.56
CA GLU A 26 -3.80 11.98 -12.43
C GLU A 26 -3.98 11.13 -13.71
N PRO A 27 -3.77 11.69 -14.92
CA PRO A 27 -4.04 10.99 -16.18
C PRO A 27 -3.36 9.62 -16.33
N ARG A 28 -2.11 9.48 -15.88
CA ARG A 28 -1.39 8.18 -15.95
C ARG A 28 -2.05 7.09 -15.13
N TYR A 29 -2.63 7.44 -13.98
CA TYR A 29 -3.29 6.47 -13.11
C TYR A 29 -4.73 6.22 -13.54
N LYS A 30 -5.38 7.15 -14.23
CA LYS A 30 -6.65 6.88 -14.92
C LYS A 30 -6.45 5.85 -16.02
N GLN A 31 -5.43 6.03 -16.87
CA GLN A 31 -5.04 5.02 -17.86
C GLN A 31 -4.76 3.66 -17.20
N MET A 32 -4.06 3.65 -16.05
CA MET A 32 -3.82 2.43 -15.28
C MET A 32 -5.12 1.74 -14.85
N VAL A 33 -6.07 2.50 -14.29
CA VAL A 33 -7.36 1.96 -13.85
C VAL A 33 -8.15 1.44 -15.04
N ASP A 34 -8.20 2.16 -16.15
CA ASP A 34 -8.88 1.72 -17.38
C ASP A 34 -8.29 0.39 -17.89
N ASP A 35 -6.96 0.30 -17.96
CA ASP A 35 -6.26 -0.93 -18.36
C ASP A 35 -6.54 -2.08 -17.38
N CYS A 36 -6.61 -1.81 -16.08
CA CYS A 36 -6.98 -2.81 -15.07
C CYS A 36 -8.41 -3.30 -15.28
N MET A 37 -9.37 -2.39 -15.51
CA MET A 37 -10.78 -2.70 -15.69
C MET A 37 -11.05 -3.49 -16.98
N LEU A 38 -10.23 -3.29 -18.02
CA LEU A 38 -10.23 -4.11 -19.24
C LEU A 38 -9.54 -5.46 -19.07
N GLY A 39 -8.64 -5.58 -18.09
CA GLY A 39 -7.90 -6.79 -17.75
C GLY A 39 -8.53 -7.58 -16.60
N ASP A 40 -7.71 -7.91 -15.61
CA ASP A 40 -8.12 -8.72 -14.46
C ASP A 40 -8.53 -7.88 -13.24
N GLY A 41 -8.61 -6.56 -13.37
CA GLY A 41 -8.96 -5.61 -12.32
C GLY A 41 -7.92 -5.51 -11.20
N GLN A 42 -6.64 -5.80 -11.47
CA GLN A 42 -5.59 -5.79 -10.44
C GLN A 42 -4.40 -4.89 -10.79
N PHE A 43 -3.87 -4.24 -9.77
CA PHE A 43 -2.62 -3.48 -9.82
C PHE A 43 -1.79 -3.71 -8.56
N GLY A 44 -0.48 -3.57 -8.65
CA GLY A 44 0.42 -3.64 -7.51
C GLY A 44 0.51 -2.31 -6.78
N VAL A 45 0.37 -2.32 -5.46
CA VAL A 45 0.64 -1.16 -4.60
C VAL A 45 1.99 -1.34 -3.94
N CYS A 46 2.89 -0.38 -4.15
CA CYS A 46 4.22 -0.37 -3.56
C CYS A 46 4.41 0.92 -2.77
N LEU A 47 5.12 0.85 -1.64
CA LEU A 47 5.61 2.05 -0.99
C LEU A 47 6.56 2.81 -1.92
N VAL A 48 6.50 4.14 -1.96
CA VAL A 48 7.45 4.97 -2.71
C VAL A 48 8.87 4.83 -2.13
N ASP A 49 9.85 4.63 -2.99
CA ASP A 49 11.27 4.75 -2.65
C ASP A 49 11.76 6.18 -2.93
N ARG A 50 11.88 6.97 -1.87
CA ARG A 50 12.30 8.39 -1.94
C ARG A 50 13.78 8.57 -2.29
N SER A 51 14.56 7.50 -2.40
CA SER A 51 15.99 7.57 -2.72
C SER A 51 16.29 7.40 -4.22
N SER A 52 15.28 7.06 -5.03
CA SER A 52 15.46 6.82 -6.46
C SER A 52 14.23 7.23 -7.28
N ASP A 53 14.40 7.33 -8.59
CA ASP A 53 13.34 7.58 -9.54
C ASP A 53 13.42 6.62 -10.74
N VAL A 54 12.31 6.48 -11.45
CA VAL A 54 12.23 5.73 -12.71
C VAL A 54 11.78 6.70 -13.80
N SER A 55 12.74 7.21 -14.57
CA SER A 55 12.49 8.20 -15.63
C SER A 55 11.84 9.49 -15.08
N GLY A 56 12.28 9.93 -13.91
CA GLY A 56 11.76 11.11 -13.21
C GLY A 56 10.48 10.87 -12.40
N TRP A 57 9.90 9.67 -12.45
CA TRP A 57 8.74 9.27 -11.65
C TRP A 57 9.15 8.60 -10.34
N GLU A 58 8.25 8.60 -9.36
CA GLU A 58 8.48 7.95 -8.07
C GLU A 58 8.80 6.46 -8.25
N ALA A 59 9.97 6.01 -7.78
CA ALA A 59 10.32 4.60 -7.82
C ALA A 59 9.51 3.80 -6.77
N PRO A 60 9.11 2.55 -7.05
CA PRO A 60 8.50 1.67 -6.05
C PRO A 60 9.56 0.96 -5.22
N ARG A 61 9.25 0.67 -3.96
CA ARG A 61 9.91 -0.42 -3.21
C ARG A 61 9.65 -1.76 -3.90
N MET A 62 10.60 -2.68 -3.74
CA MET A 62 10.61 -3.95 -4.49
C MET A 62 9.59 -4.96 -4.00
N THR A 63 8.99 -4.76 -2.83
CA THR A 63 7.91 -5.61 -2.31
C THR A 63 6.66 -4.76 -2.13
N GLY A 64 5.54 -5.25 -2.65
CA GLY A 64 4.24 -4.59 -2.60
C GLY A 64 3.11 -5.59 -2.41
N THR A 65 1.87 -5.09 -2.45
CA THR A 65 0.66 -5.91 -2.33
C THR A 65 -0.21 -5.74 -3.55
N LEU A 66 -0.68 -6.85 -4.12
CA LEU A 66 -1.61 -6.80 -5.23
C LEU A 66 -2.97 -6.29 -4.72
N ALA A 67 -3.49 -5.23 -5.30
CA ALA A 67 -4.81 -4.69 -5.03
C ALA A 67 -5.79 -5.17 -6.09
N LYS A 68 -6.96 -5.65 -5.68
CA LYS A 68 -8.08 -6.00 -6.56
C LYS A 68 -9.13 -4.90 -6.48
N ILE A 69 -9.45 -4.28 -7.60
CA ILE A 69 -10.52 -3.29 -7.70
C ILE A 69 -11.86 -3.97 -7.40
N THR A 70 -12.59 -3.42 -6.45
CA THR A 70 -13.94 -3.86 -6.05
C THR A 70 -15.00 -2.89 -6.55
N ARG A 71 -14.67 -1.61 -6.67
CA ARG A 71 -15.58 -0.56 -7.16
C ARG A 71 -14.79 0.57 -7.83
N CYS A 72 -15.34 1.13 -8.91
CA CYS A 72 -14.79 2.29 -9.58
C CYS A 72 -15.94 3.14 -10.12
N GLU A 73 -16.01 4.42 -9.73
CA GLU A 73 -17.08 5.33 -10.12
C GLU A 73 -16.51 6.72 -10.43
N ASP A 74 -17.16 7.44 -11.35
CA ASP A 74 -16.86 8.85 -11.58
C ASP A 74 -17.21 9.67 -10.33
N ALA A 75 -16.22 10.36 -9.78
CA ALA A 75 -16.40 11.29 -8.66
C ALA A 75 -16.82 12.69 -9.13
N SER A 76 -16.77 12.97 -10.43
CA SER A 76 -17.14 14.25 -11.03
C SER A 76 -17.84 14.07 -12.38
N PRO A 77 -18.81 14.92 -12.77
CA PRO A 77 -19.56 14.77 -14.02
C PRO A 77 -18.71 14.90 -15.29
N ASP A 78 -17.56 15.55 -15.19
CA ASP A 78 -16.58 15.67 -16.28
C ASP A 78 -15.71 14.41 -16.43
N GLY A 79 -15.90 13.40 -15.57
CA GLY A 79 -15.11 12.17 -15.53
C GLY A 79 -13.65 12.40 -15.17
N MET A 80 -13.26 13.60 -14.70
CA MET A 80 -11.86 13.93 -14.44
C MET A 80 -11.31 13.18 -13.22
N GLN A 81 -12.17 12.79 -12.30
CA GLN A 81 -11.79 12.12 -11.07
C GLN A 81 -12.58 10.84 -10.87
N LEU A 82 -11.89 9.79 -10.44
CA LEU A 82 -12.48 8.50 -10.09
C LEU A 82 -12.42 8.30 -8.58
N LEU A 83 -13.50 7.77 -8.01
CA LEU A 83 -13.50 7.14 -6.70
C LEU A 83 -13.28 5.64 -6.92
N LEU A 84 -12.17 5.13 -6.39
CA LEU A 84 -11.76 3.74 -6.52
C LEU A 84 -11.77 3.07 -5.15
N GLU A 85 -12.40 1.91 -5.05
CA GLU A 85 -12.26 1.01 -3.91
C GLU A 85 -11.52 -0.24 -4.39
N ALA A 86 -10.50 -0.65 -3.64
CA ALA A 86 -9.78 -1.89 -3.87
C ALA A 86 -9.52 -2.62 -2.55
N VAL A 87 -9.19 -3.90 -2.64
CA VAL A 87 -8.79 -4.72 -1.48
C VAL A 87 -7.45 -5.39 -1.74
N GLY A 88 -6.57 -5.40 -0.74
CA GLY A 88 -5.29 -6.11 -0.77
C GLY A 88 -5.47 -7.62 -0.90
N ARG A 89 -4.59 -8.25 -1.67
CA ARG A 89 -4.52 -9.69 -1.90
C ARG A 89 -3.11 -10.18 -1.55
N ASN A 90 -2.56 -11.08 -2.35
CA ASN A 90 -1.21 -11.58 -2.16
C ASN A 90 -0.15 -10.46 -2.24
N PRO A 91 0.86 -10.49 -1.37
CA PRO A 91 2.09 -9.74 -1.59
C PRO A 91 2.79 -10.20 -2.86
N PHE A 92 3.66 -9.38 -3.40
CA PHE A 92 4.52 -9.73 -4.53
C PHE A 92 5.89 -9.11 -4.39
N HIS A 93 6.87 -9.71 -5.06
CA HIS A 93 8.21 -9.16 -5.22
C HIS A 93 8.45 -8.76 -6.68
N ILE A 94 8.96 -7.56 -6.90
CA ILE A 94 9.37 -7.05 -8.21
C ILE A 94 10.71 -7.68 -8.58
N SER A 95 10.72 -8.43 -9.68
CA SER A 95 11.95 -8.94 -10.29
C SER A 95 12.55 -7.95 -11.29
N ARG A 96 11.70 -7.15 -11.96
CA ARG A 96 12.13 -6.12 -12.92
C ARG A 96 11.11 -5.00 -13.02
N ILE A 97 11.58 -3.76 -12.94
CA ILE A 97 10.76 -2.57 -13.21
C ILE A 97 10.74 -2.31 -14.71
N ILE A 98 9.55 -2.02 -15.25
CA ILE A 98 9.32 -1.61 -16.63
C ILE A 98 8.88 -0.13 -16.57
N PRO A 99 9.70 0.81 -17.07
CA PRO A 99 9.40 2.23 -17.01
C PRO A 99 8.16 2.58 -17.86
N PRO A 100 7.50 3.71 -17.56
CA PRO A 100 6.50 4.28 -18.46
C PRO A 100 7.13 4.68 -19.80
N SER A 101 6.29 4.84 -20.80
CA SER A 101 6.71 5.13 -22.19
C SER A 101 7.21 6.57 -22.35
N ILE A 102 6.88 7.44 -21.42
CA ILE A 102 7.34 8.83 -21.36
C ILE A 102 7.97 9.13 -19.99
N PRO A 103 9.05 9.93 -19.93
CA PRO A 103 9.58 10.42 -18.66
C PRO A 103 8.62 11.45 -18.04
N ARG A 104 8.85 11.78 -16.76
CA ARG A 104 8.09 12.83 -16.09
C ARG A 104 8.31 14.18 -16.78
N PRO A 105 7.25 14.90 -17.19
CA PRO A 105 7.41 16.23 -17.77
C PRO A 105 8.07 17.20 -16.79
N GLY A 106 8.89 18.13 -17.30
CA GLY A 106 9.52 19.16 -16.46
C GLY A 106 8.48 20.09 -15.84
N GLY A 107 8.56 20.32 -14.52
CA GLY A 107 7.59 21.15 -13.80
C GLY A 107 6.19 20.54 -13.69
N TYR A 108 6.06 19.22 -13.91
CA TYR A 108 4.77 18.53 -13.86
C TYR A 108 4.10 18.62 -12.49
N ASP A 109 2.94 19.26 -12.46
CA ASP A 109 2.02 19.29 -11.33
C ASP A 109 0.78 18.43 -11.62
N PRO A 110 0.64 17.25 -10.99
CA PRO A 110 -0.49 16.35 -11.20
C PRO A 110 -1.83 16.91 -10.68
N GLY A 111 -1.82 17.97 -9.86
CA GLY A 111 -3.03 18.65 -9.40
C GLY A 111 -3.55 19.72 -10.36
N SER A 112 -2.78 20.07 -11.39
CA SER A 112 -3.08 21.17 -12.32
C SER A 112 -3.64 20.68 -13.66
N LEU A 113 -4.55 21.46 -14.25
CA LEU A 113 -5.04 21.21 -15.61
C LEU A 113 -3.92 21.31 -16.65
N ASP A 114 -2.94 22.19 -16.44
CA ASP A 114 -1.78 22.34 -17.32
C ASP A 114 -0.89 21.10 -17.28
N GLY A 115 -0.65 20.54 -16.09
CA GLY A 115 0.03 19.25 -15.95
C GLY A 115 -0.72 18.15 -16.69
N HIS A 116 -2.04 18.04 -16.49
CA HIS A 116 -2.87 17.03 -17.16
C HIS A 116 -2.78 17.12 -18.68
N ARG A 117 -2.81 18.33 -19.24
CA ARG A 117 -2.63 18.55 -20.68
C ARG A 117 -1.22 18.20 -21.13
N ALA A 118 -0.20 18.68 -20.43
CA ALA A 118 1.19 18.48 -20.80
C ALA A 118 1.57 16.99 -20.88
N ILE A 119 1.17 16.17 -19.91
CA ILE A 119 1.45 14.73 -19.94
C ILE A 119 0.69 14.02 -21.07
N SER A 120 -0.55 14.41 -21.33
CA SER A 120 -1.39 13.80 -22.37
C SER A 120 -0.84 14.11 -23.77
N GLU A 121 -0.55 15.39 -24.05
CA GLU A 121 0.06 15.83 -25.31
C GLU A 121 1.44 15.18 -25.52
N MET A 122 2.25 15.06 -24.47
CA MET A 122 3.54 14.39 -24.53
C MET A 122 3.39 12.89 -24.86
N ASN A 123 2.41 12.20 -24.27
CA ASN A 123 2.16 10.80 -24.57
C ASN A 123 1.66 10.58 -26.00
N GLU A 124 0.73 11.42 -26.46
CA GLU A 124 0.23 11.41 -27.84
C GLU A 124 1.37 11.66 -28.84
N GLY A 125 2.22 12.66 -28.60
CA GLY A 125 3.40 12.95 -29.42
C GLY A 125 4.43 11.82 -29.44
N ALA A 126 4.49 11.00 -28.38
CA ALA A 126 5.33 9.81 -28.28
C ALA A 126 4.69 8.53 -28.88
N GLY A 127 3.49 8.63 -29.45
CA GLY A 127 2.80 7.51 -30.11
C GLY A 127 1.79 6.76 -29.23
N GLY A 128 1.41 7.30 -28.07
CA GLY A 128 0.30 6.79 -27.24
C GLY A 128 0.67 5.53 -26.43
N GLY A 129 1.71 5.62 -25.61
CA GLY A 129 2.18 4.51 -24.79
C GLY A 129 1.51 4.39 -23.41
N VAL A 130 2.01 3.43 -22.63
CA VAL A 130 1.67 3.26 -21.20
C VAL A 130 2.37 4.32 -20.38
N MET A 131 1.62 5.14 -19.63
CA MET A 131 2.15 6.27 -18.84
C MET A 131 2.45 5.93 -17.38
N TYR A 132 2.08 4.73 -16.92
CA TYR A 132 2.31 4.26 -15.55
C TYR A 132 3.41 3.19 -15.50
N LEU A 133 3.93 2.94 -14.30
CA LEU A 133 4.95 1.91 -14.07
C LEU A 133 4.36 0.52 -14.20
N ARG A 134 5.13 -0.40 -14.78
CA ARG A 134 4.82 -1.83 -14.74
C ARG A 134 5.96 -2.60 -14.10
N ALA A 135 5.71 -3.82 -13.69
CA ALA A 135 6.75 -4.69 -13.15
C ALA A 135 6.52 -6.14 -13.57
N GLU A 136 7.60 -6.86 -13.80
CA GLU A 136 7.58 -8.33 -13.72
C GLU A 136 7.64 -8.71 -12.25
N ALA A 137 6.55 -9.26 -11.75
CA ALA A 137 6.36 -9.55 -10.34
C ALA A 137 6.18 -11.06 -10.10
N GLU A 138 6.81 -11.55 -9.04
CA GLU A 138 6.57 -12.88 -8.48
C GLU A 138 5.57 -12.75 -7.32
N MET A 139 4.44 -13.47 -7.42
CA MET A 139 3.45 -13.49 -6.35
C MET A 139 3.99 -14.30 -5.17
N LEU A 140 3.90 -13.74 -3.97
CA LEU A 140 4.26 -14.37 -2.72
C LEU A 140 3.00 -14.98 -2.06
N PRO A 141 3.14 -16.08 -1.31
CA PRO A 141 2.01 -16.61 -0.55
C PRO A 141 1.55 -15.61 0.51
N GLU A 142 0.26 -15.61 0.82
CA GLU A 142 -0.25 -14.92 2.00
C GLU A 142 0.21 -15.66 3.26
N ILE A 143 0.49 -14.90 4.32
CA ILE A 143 0.66 -15.47 5.66
C ILE A 143 -0.75 -15.72 6.20
N ASP A 144 -1.08 -16.99 6.45
CA ASP A 144 -2.37 -17.41 6.97
C ASP A 144 -2.24 -18.19 8.29
N GLY A 145 -3.37 -18.68 8.80
CA GLY A 145 -3.43 -19.42 10.06
C GLY A 145 -3.67 -18.57 11.30
N SER A 146 -3.62 -19.22 12.46
CA SER A 146 -3.84 -18.60 13.77
C SER A 146 -2.53 -18.10 14.37
N VAL A 147 -2.57 -16.91 14.97
CA VAL A 147 -1.50 -16.42 15.83
C VAL A 147 -1.67 -17.05 17.21
N PRO A 148 -0.62 -17.62 17.84
CA PRO A 148 -0.72 -18.12 19.20
C PRO A 148 -1.13 -16.98 20.15
N LEU A 149 -2.15 -17.20 20.99
CA LEU A 149 -2.70 -16.16 21.87
C LEU A 149 -1.62 -15.52 22.75
N SER A 150 -0.69 -16.31 23.30
CA SER A 150 0.42 -15.80 24.11
C SER A 150 1.37 -14.87 23.34
N ARG A 151 1.57 -15.11 22.04
CA ARG A 151 2.38 -14.22 21.18
C ARG A 151 1.63 -12.92 20.92
N TRP A 152 0.33 -13.00 20.66
CA TRP A 152 -0.53 -11.83 20.47
C TRP A 152 -0.59 -10.94 21.72
N GLU A 153 -0.82 -11.53 22.90
CA GLU A 153 -0.81 -10.82 24.18
C GLU A 153 0.52 -10.09 24.41
N GLY A 154 1.64 -10.75 24.10
CA GLY A 154 2.97 -10.13 24.18
C GLY A 154 3.14 -8.92 23.26
N LEU A 155 2.59 -8.96 22.04
CA LEU A 155 2.60 -7.82 21.11
C LEU A 155 1.72 -6.67 21.62
N VAL A 156 0.52 -6.98 22.12
CA VAL A 156 -0.39 -5.99 22.70
C VAL A 156 0.25 -5.30 23.90
N ASP A 157 0.90 -6.06 24.78
CA ASP A 157 1.60 -5.51 25.94
C ASP A 157 2.79 -4.64 25.53
N GLY A 158 3.53 -5.03 24.48
CA GLY A 158 4.56 -4.20 23.86
C GLY A 158 3.98 -2.86 23.39
N TRP A 159 2.93 -2.92 22.59
CA TRP A 159 2.25 -1.73 22.09
C TRP A 159 1.75 -0.83 23.21
N LYS A 160 1.17 -1.37 24.29
CA LYS A 160 0.72 -0.60 25.45
C LYS A 160 1.87 0.17 26.10
N ARG A 161 3.03 -0.47 26.29
CA ARG A 161 4.24 0.19 26.83
C ARG A 161 4.72 1.32 25.92
N SER A 162 4.79 1.07 24.62
CA SER A 162 5.23 2.06 23.62
C SER A 162 4.24 3.21 23.45
N ALA A 163 2.94 2.97 23.56
CA ALA A 163 1.91 4.01 23.56
C ALA A 163 2.04 4.93 24.78
N ALA A 164 2.22 4.37 25.97
CA ALA A 164 2.44 5.15 27.20
C ALA A 164 3.72 5.99 27.13
N SER A 165 4.82 5.41 26.64
CA SER A 165 6.09 6.12 26.48
C SER A 165 5.97 7.32 25.52
N ARG A 166 5.37 7.12 24.34
CA ARG A 166 5.19 8.18 23.32
C ARG A 166 4.29 9.32 23.77
N ALA A 167 3.27 9.02 24.57
CA ALA A 167 2.35 10.06 25.05
C ALA A 167 2.99 11.01 26.08
N GLY A 168 4.17 10.67 26.63
CA GLY A 168 4.88 11.49 27.60
C GLY A 168 4.09 11.72 28.90
N ARG A 169 3.04 10.92 29.15
CA ARG A 169 2.19 10.96 30.33
C ARG A 169 1.84 9.55 30.76
N ASP A 170 1.45 9.41 32.02
CA ASP A 170 0.84 8.18 32.48
C ASP A 170 -0.52 8.01 31.80
N ILE A 171 -0.74 6.86 31.15
CA ILE A 171 -2.00 6.51 30.50
C ILE A 171 -2.65 5.42 31.34
N ASP A 172 -3.90 5.65 31.77
CA ASP A 172 -4.69 4.61 32.42
C ASP A 172 -4.79 3.38 31.48
N PRO A 173 -4.41 2.16 31.92
CA PRO A 173 -4.54 0.96 31.11
C PRO A 173 -5.91 0.79 30.44
N ARG A 174 -6.99 1.29 31.08
CA ARG A 174 -8.34 1.28 30.52
C ARG A 174 -8.48 2.10 29.24
N GLU A 175 -7.76 3.24 29.12
CA GLU A 175 -7.75 4.05 27.90
C GLU A 175 -7.15 3.26 26.73
N LEU A 176 -6.06 2.53 26.99
CA LEU A 176 -5.40 1.69 25.97
C LEU A 176 -6.29 0.51 25.56
N ASP A 177 -6.99 -0.11 26.51
CA ASP A 177 -7.97 -1.16 26.21
C ASP A 177 -9.14 -0.64 25.36
N MET A 178 -9.66 0.56 25.66
CA MET A 178 -10.69 1.20 24.84
C MET A 178 -10.20 1.51 23.42
N LEU A 179 -8.93 1.88 23.25
CA LEU A 179 -8.34 2.07 21.92
C LEU A 179 -8.30 0.75 21.16
N LEU A 180 -7.82 -0.34 21.76
CA LEU A 180 -7.82 -1.66 21.13
C LEU A 180 -9.24 -2.09 20.73
N GLU A 181 -10.23 -1.83 21.58
CA GLU A 181 -11.63 -2.13 21.28
C GLU A 181 -12.16 -1.30 20.10
N ARG A 182 -11.84 -0.01 20.03
CA ARG A 182 -12.22 0.88 18.92
C ARG A 182 -11.66 0.42 17.58
N TYR A 183 -10.46 -0.15 17.58
CA TYR A 183 -9.83 -0.73 16.39
C TYR A 183 -10.14 -2.22 16.20
N TYR A 184 -11.10 -2.77 16.96
CA TYR A 184 -11.52 -4.17 16.89
C TYR A 184 -10.39 -5.18 17.14
N LEU A 185 -9.38 -4.81 17.93
CA LEU A 185 -8.20 -5.62 18.24
C LEU A 185 -8.34 -6.46 19.52
N ARG A 186 -9.51 -6.48 20.15
CA ARG A 186 -9.78 -7.41 21.26
C ARG A 186 -10.26 -8.74 20.68
N THR A 187 -9.44 -9.78 20.80
CA THR A 187 -9.73 -11.13 20.27
C THR A 187 -9.00 -12.21 21.06
N GLU A 188 -9.60 -13.39 21.14
CA GLU A 188 -8.99 -14.62 21.65
C GLU A 188 -8.46 -15.52 20.52
N THR A 189 -8.80 -15.20 19.26
CA THR A 189 -8.40 -15.94 18.07
C THR A 189 -7.73 -15.01 17.05
N PRO A 190 -6.54 -14.46 17.38
CA PRO A 190 -5.85 -13.52 16.52
C PRO A 190 -5.37 -14.18 15.22
N THR A 191 -5.41 -13.40 14.14
CA THR A 191 -4.93 -13.77 12.80
C THR A 191 -3.87 -12.76 12.34
N PRO A 192 -3.16 -12.99 11.22
CA PRO A 192 -2.22 -12.03 10.65
C PRO A 192 -2.79 -10.61 10.50
N ASP A 193 -4.07 -10.45 10.14
CA ASP A 193 -4.72 -9.13 10.04
C ASP A 193 -4.71 -8.32 11.34
N TYR A 194 -4.84 -8.99 12.49
CA TYR A 194 -4.73 -8.32 13.79
C TYR A 194 -3.31 -7.81 14.00
N VAL A 195 -2.31 -8.57 13.56
CA VAL A 195 -0.89 -8.20 13.65
C VAL A 195 -0.59 -7.01 12.73
N TYR A 196 -1.07 -7.04 11.48
CA TYR A 196 -0.95 -5.91 10.55
C TYR A 196 -1.63 -4.65 11.08
N SER A 197 -2.84 -4.79 11.64
CA SER A 197 -3.59 -3.67 12.20
C SER A 197 -2.89 -3.09 13.45
N LEU A 198 -2.34 -3.93 14.32
CA LEU A 198 -1.56 -3.48 15.47
C LEU A 198 -0.27 -2.77 15.05
N ALA A 199 0.44 -3.31 14.05
CA ALA A 199 1.63 -2.67 13.48
C ALA A 199 1.30 -1.28 12.92
N ALA A 200 0.20 -1.14 12.19
CA ALA A 200 -0.28 0.14 11.66
C ALA A 200 -0.61 1.16 12.77
N LEU A 201 -1.11 0.74 13.92
CA LEU A 201 -1.31 1.62 15.09
C LEU A 201 0.00 2.06 15.75
N CYS A 202 1.11 1.35 15.50
CA CYS A 202 2.40 1.65 16.11
C CYS A 202 3.29 2.50 15.20
N ALA A 203 3.24 2.26 13.88
CA ALA A 203 4.06 2.95 12.89
C ALA A 203 3.93 4.47 12.97
N SER A 204 5.07 5.16 12.88
CA SER A 204 5.15 6.62 12.83
C SER A 204 5.24 7.12 11.38
N ALA A 205 5.72 6.26 10.46
CA ALA A 205 5.74 6.50 9.03
C ALA A 205 5.47 5.19 8.26
N PRO A 206 5.04 5.26 6.99
CA PRO A 206 4.81 4.07 6.16
C PRO A 206 6.03 3.14 6.06
N GLU A 207 7.25 3.69 6.13
CA GLU A 207 8.50 2.94 6.07
C GLU A 207 8.66 1.94 7.22
N ASP A 208 8.07 2.22 8.38
CA ASP A 208 8.06 1.30 9.53
C ASP A 208 7.28 0.01 9.24
N LEU A 209 6.34 0.07 8.30
CA LEU A 209 5.48 -1.05 7.90
C LEU A 209 6.09 -1.88 6.77
N GLN A 210 7.06 -1.34 6.03
CA GLN A 210 7.69 -2.05 4.90
C GLN A 210 8.34 -3.38 5.36
N PRO A 211 9.12 -3.44 6.46
CA PRO A 211 9.63 -4.70 6.97
C PRO A 211 8.51 -5.66 7.38
N ILE A 212 7.35 -5.17 7.85
CA ILE A 212 6.23 -6.04 8.23
C ILE A 212 5.67 -6.73 6.98
N LEU A 213 5.48 -5.97 5.88
CA LEU A 213 5.00 -6.51 4.61
C LEU A 213 5.96 -7.53 4.00
N GLU A 214 7.26 -7.31 4.18
CA GLU A 214 8.33 -8.19 3.67
C GLU A 214 8.53 -9.47 4.50
N SER A 215 7.67 -9.75 5.49
CA SER A 215 7.72 -10.99 6.26
C SER A 215 7.32 -12.17 5.37
N ARG A 216 8.06 -13.27 5.46
CA ARG A 216 7.83 -14.46 4.62
C ARG A 216 6.97 -15.53 5.27
N ASP A 217 6.87 -15.47 6.59
CA ASP A 217 6.09 -16.40 7.41
C ASP A 217 5.61 -15.72 8.69
N MET A 218 4.79 -16.44 9.45
CA MET A 218 4.22 -15.98 10.71
C MET A 218 5.30 -15.65 11.76
N GLU A 219 6.42 -16.36 11.78
CA GLU A 219 7.47 -16.13 12.78
C GLU A 219 8.18 -14.80 12.53
N GLU A 220 8.56 -14.53 11.28
CA GLU A 220 9.12 -13.26 10.86
C GLU A 220 8.14 -12.11 11.11
N LEU A 221 6.86 -12.30 10.76
CA LEU A 221 5.81 -11.30 10.99
C LEU A 221 5.72 -10.91 12.46
N LEU A 222 5.56 -11.90 13.35
CA LEU A 222 5.46 -11.66 14.79
C LEU A 222 6.73 -11.06 15.37
N LYS A 223 7.91 -11.45 14.87
CA LYS A 223 9.19 -10.90 15.32
C LYS A 223 9.31 -9.43 14.94
N ARG A 224 9.11 -9.08 13.66
CA ARG A 224 9.25 -7.71 13.17
C ARG A 224 8.20 -6.78 13.77
N THR A 225 6.97 -7.26 13.97
CA THR A 225 5.97 -6.49 14.71
C THR A 225 6.38 -6.31 16.18
N GLY A 226 6.97 -7.34 16.80
CA GLY A 226 7.55 -7.24 18.14
C GLY A 226 8.62 -6.15 18.25
N ASP A 227 9.54 -6.09 17.29
CA ASP A 227 10.59 -5.06 17.22
C ASP A 227 10.00 -3.65 16.98
N LEU A 228 8.86 -3.54 16.28
CA LEU A 228 8.17 -2.27 16.05
C LEU A 228 7.41 -1.76 17.28
N VAL A 229 6.86 -2.67 18.10
CA VAL A 229 6.07 -2.31 19.29
C VAL A 229 6.88 -2.26 20.57
N GLY A 230 8.12 -2.77 20.60
CA GLY A 230 9.01 -2.82 21.76
C GLY A 230 10.00 -1.68 21.82
#